data_AF-A0A8K0RZ84-F1
#
_entry.id   AF-A0A8K0RZ84-F1
#
_cell.length_a   1.000
_cell.length_b   1.000
_cell.length_c   1.000
_cell.angle_alpha   90.00
_cell.angle_beta   90.00
_cell.angle_gamma   90.00
#
_symmetry.space_group_name_H-M   'P 1'
#
loop_
_entity.id
_entity.type
_entity.pdbx_description
1 polymer ?
#
loop_
_entity_poly.entity_id
_entity_poly.type
_entity_poly.pdbx_seq_one_letter_code
_entity_poly.pdbx_strand_id
1 'polypeptide(L)'
;MDYAVYLEDVSVYNFAMWSWKNDWCAGIGSTISSRTGQNSESGRDLGHVISGIGWLALAAKTSKTQGYDLFGYGNNLLLKGAEYAAKYNLNETVPCDSEWRRCESVLVNGPWQNISDFNRGIVQEVSGVVKKAPAVWDLLYYMSEAAGLNN
;
A
#
# COMPACT_ATOMS: atom_id res chain seq x y z
N MET A 1 12.60 3.51 -8.39
CA MET A 1 12.62 2.46 -9.42
C MET A 1 12.58 3.11 -10.81
N ASP A 2 11.63 4.01 -11.05
CA ASP A 2 11.41 4.66 -12.35
C ASP A 2 12.64 5.40 -12.89
N TYR A 3 13.31 6.18 -12.03
CA TYR A 3 14.57 6.83 -12.43
C TYR A 3 15.68 5.84 -12.78
N ALA A 4 15.73 4.68 -12.10
CA ALA A 4 16.72 3.66 -12.41
C ALA A 4 16.47 3.04 -13.80
N VAL A 5 15.20 2.81 -14.15
CA VAL A 5 14.82 2.37 -15.49
C VAL A 5 15.15 3.43 -16.53
N TYR A 6 14.78 4.69 -16.28
CA TYR A 6 15.01 5.80 -17.20
C TYR A 6 16.50 6.06 -17.49
N LEU A 7 17.35 5.93 -16.47
CA LEU A 7 18.79 6.12 -16.56
C LEU A 7 19.55 4.83 -16.93
N GLU A 8 18.84 3.72 -17.15
CA GLU A 8 19.41 2.39 -17.41
C GLU A 8 20.40 1.92 -16.32
N ASP A 9 20.19 2.37 -15.08
CA ASP A 9 21.04 2.02 -13.94
C ASP A 9 20.53 0.73 -13.27
N VAL A 10 21.09 -0.39 -13.71
CA VAL A 10 20.76 -1.72 -13.19
C VAL A 10 21.11 -1.86 -11.70
N SER A 11 22.14 -1.16 -11.21
CA SER A 11 22.54 -1.24 -9.80
C SER A 11 21.51 -0.59 -8.90
N VAL A 12 21.04 0.61 -9.27
CA VAL A 12 19.97 1.32 -8.53
C VAL A 12 18.63 0.60 -8.69
N TYR A 13 18.36 -0.01 -9.84
CA TYR A 13 17.15 -0.81 -10.03
C TYR A 13 17.14 -2.01 -9.09
N ASN A 14 18.24 -2.76 -9.02
CA ASN A 14 18.37 -3.90 -8.11
C ASN A 14 18.27 -3.50 -6.64
N PHE A 15 18.87 -2.36 -6.26
CA PHE A 15 18.70 -1.81 -4.92
C PHE A 15 17.21 -1.48 -4.63
N ALA A 16 16.54 -0.78 -5.54
CA ALA A 16 15.12 -0.44 -5.37
C ALA A 16 14.21 -1.68 -5.27
N MET A 17 14.48 -2.71 -6.08
CA MET A 17 13.79 -4.01 -6.00
C MET A 17 14.02 -4.70 -4.65
N TRP A 18 15.24 -4.64 -4.14
CA TRP A 18 15.58 -5.20 -2.84
C TRP A 18 14.87 -4.44 -1.71
N SER A 19 14.90 -3.11 -1.72
CA SER A 19 14.25 -2.28 -0.71
C SER A 19 12.73 -2.45 -0.72
N TRP A 20 12.10 -2.53 -1.89
CA TRP A 20 10.66 -2.78 -1.98
C TRP A 20 10.26 -4.08 -1.26
N LYS A 21 11.12 -5.11 -1.31
CA LYS A 21 10.85 -6.42 -0.69
C LYS A 21 11.27 -6.51 0.78
N ASN A 22 12.40 -5.91 1.13
CA ASN A 22 13.15 -6.22 2.34
C ASN A 22 13.41 -5.02 3.26
N ASP A 23 13.07 -3.80 2.85
CA ASP A 23 13.23 -2.66 3.73
C ASP A 23 12.39 -2.87 5.00
N TRP A 24 13.04 -2.79 6.15
CA TRP A 24 12.44 -3.12 7.44
C TRP A 24 11.28 -2.18 7.77
N CYS A 25 11.30 -0.95 7.25
CA CYS A 25 10.43 0.13 7.70
C CYS A 25 9.46 0.55 6.59
N ALA A 26 9.82 0.41 5.32
CA ALA A 26 9.03 0.83 4.17
C ALA A 26 8.81 -0.27 3.11
N GLY A 27 9.38 -1.46 3.27
CA GLY A 27 9.15 -2.58 2.36
C GLY A 27 7.70 -3.07 2.41
N ILE A 28 7.30 -3.88 1.43
CA ILE A 28 5.93 -4.42 1.41
C ILE A 28 5.61 -5.21 2.68
N GLY A 29 6.58 -5.97 3.19
CA GLY A 29 6.42 -6.79 4.40
C GLY A 29 6.36 -5.98 5.69
N SER A 30 6.85 -4.74 5.72
CA SER A 30 6.67 -3.83 6.86
C SER A 30 5.42 -2.97 6.73
N THR A 31 4.99 -2.73 5.48
CA THR A 31 3.83 -1.89 5.17
C THR A 31 2.53 -2.66 5.34
N ILE A 32 2.46 -3.93 4.90
CA ILE A 32 1.24 -4.73 4.88
C ILE A 32 1.45 -6.02 5.66
N SER A 33 0.58 -6.27 6.64
CA SER A 33 0.58 -7.52 7.40
C SER A 33 0.21 -8.68 6.49
N SER A 34 1.12 -9.64 6.33
CA SER A 34 0.83 -10.88 5.60
C SER A 34 -0.28 -11.69 6.24
N ARG A 35 -0.51 -11.52 7.55
CA ARG A 35 -1.58 -12.19 8.29
C ARG A 35 -2.95 -11.56 8.02
N THR A 36 -3.09 -10.25 8.24
CA THR A 36 -4.40 -9.57 8.27
C THR A 36 -4.69 -8.73 7.03
N GLY A 37 -3.68 -8.33 6.25
CA GLY A 37 -3.80 -7.29 5.22
C GLY A 37 -3.75 -5.87 5.79
N GLN A 38 -3.70 -5.71 7.13
CA GLN A 38 -3.64 -4.40 7.75
C GLN A 38 -2.38 -3.65 7.32
N ASN A 39 -2.56 -2.37 6.99
CA ASN A 39 -1.45 -1.49 6.70
C ASN A 39 -0.84 -1.00 8.02
N SER A 40 0.49 -0.88 8.08
CA SER A 40 1.20 -0.40 9.27
C SER A 40 0.80 1.00 9.72
N GLU A 41 0.24 1.83 8.83
CA GLU A 41 -0.27 3.17 9.13
C GLU A 41 -1.79 3.21 9.40
N SER A 42 -2.47 2.06 9.46
CA SER A 42 -3.93 1.98 9.62
C SER A 42 -4.49 2.70 10.86
N GLY A 43 -3.71 2.78 11.94
CA GLY A 43 -4.11 3.52 13.13
C GLY A 43 -3.75 5.00 13.13
N ARG A 44 -2.99 5.48 12.13
CA ARG A 44 -2.70 6.91 11.96
C ARG A 44 -3.84 7.60 11.24
N ASP A 45 -4.00 7.27 9.95
CA ASP A 45 -5.06 7.76 9.08
C ASP A 45 -5.08 7.03 7.74
N LEU A 46 -6.22 7.08 7.05
CA LEU A 46 -6.39 6.43 5.74
C LEU A 46 -5.56 7.06 4.62
N GLY A 47 -5.20 8.35 4.74
CA GLY A 47 -4.38 9.02 3.74
C GLY A 47 -3.01 8.34 3.60
N HIS A 48 -2.36 8.04 4.73
CA HIS A 48 -1.08 7.33 4.75
C HIS A 48 -1.22 5.87 4.31
N VAL A 49 -2.30 5.19 4.68
CA VAL A 49 -2.59 3.82 4.21
C VAL A 49 -2.66 3.78 2.68
N ILE A 50 -3.51 4.62 2.08
CA ILE A 50 -3.71 4.65 0.63
C ILE A 50 -2.43 5.13 -0.08
N SER A 51 -1.72 6.10 0.48
CA SER A 51 -0.45 6.58 -0.08
C SER A 51 0.61 5.48 -0.09
N GLY A 52 0.79 4.73 1.01
CA GLY A 52 1.75 3.62 1.09
C GLY A 52 1.45 2.52 0.08
N ILE A 53 0.19 2.12 -0.06
CA ILE A 53 -0.27 1.18 -1.08
C ILE A 53 -0.01 1.74 -2.50
N GLY A 54 -0.28 3.03 -2.70
CA GLY A 54 0.02 3.78 -3.92
C GLY A 54 1.46 3.67 -4.38
N TRP A 55 2.40 4.00 -3.50
CA TRP A 55 3.82 3.95 -3.82
C TRP A 55 4.30 2.52 -4.13
N LEU A 56 3.83 1.53 -3.38
CA LEU A 56 4.13 0.12 -3.66
C LEU A 56 3.58 -0.32 -5.02
N ALA A 57 2.35 0.08 -5.37
CA ALA A 57 1.72 -0.26 -6.65
C ALA A 57 2.38 0.40 -7.85
N LEU A 58 2.78 1.67 -7.74
CA LEU A 58 3.53 2.36 -8.80
C LEU A 58 4.88 1.69 -9.04
N ALA A 59 5.63 1.38 -7.98
CA ALA A 59 6.87 0.62 -8.11
C ALA A 59 6.63 -0.77 -8.74
N ALA A 60 5.56 -1.47 -8.34
CA ALA A 60 5.20 -2.75 -8.93
C ALA A 60 4.86 -2.63 -10.42
N LYS A 61 4.20 -1.54 -10.83
CA LYS A 61 3.90 -1.25 -12.23
C LYS A 61 5.17 -1.05 -13.05
N THR A 62 6.13 -0.29 -12.55
CA THR A 62 7.43 -0.10 -13.19
C THR A 62 8.19 -1.43 -13.29
N SER A 63 8.24 -2.21 -12.21
CA SER A 63 8.87 -3.53 -12.25
C SER A 63 8.25 -4.44 -13.31
N LYS A 64 6.92 -4.39 -13.46
CA LYS A 64 6.20 -5.23 -14.42
C LYS A 64 6.52 -4.89 -15.87
N THR A 65 6.78 -3.61 -16.19
CA THR A 65 7.24 -3.25 -17.55
C THR A 65 8.65 -3.75 -17.84
N GLN A 66 9.44 -4.04 -16.80
CA GLN A 66 10.76 -4.68 -16.91
C GLN A 66 10.70 -6.22 -16.83
N GLY A 67 9.49 -6.81 -16.90
CA GLY A 67 9.31 -8.26 -16.93
C GLY A 67 9.29 -8.95 -15.56
N TYR A 68 9.28 -8.21 -14.44
CA TYR A 68 9.20 -8.81 -13.10
C TYR A 68 7.90 -8.43 -12.39
N ASP A 69 7.15 -9.45 -11.95
CA ASP A 69 5.81 -9.26 -11.38
C ASP A 69 5.84 -9.07 -9.86
N LEU A 70 5.80 -7.81 -9.40
CA LEU A 70 5.67 -7.49 -7.97
C LEU A 70 4.22 -7.50 -7.48
N PHE A 71 3.22 -7.45 -8.35
CA PHE A 71 1.81 -7.58 -7.92
C PHE A 71 1.53 -8.96 -7.34
N GLY A 72 2.10 -10.01 -7.95
CA GLY A 72 2.03 -11.39 -7.47
C GLY A 72 2.88 -11.70 -6.23
N TYR A 73 3.73 -10.78 -5.78
CA TYR A 73 4.67 -11.03 -4.69
C TYR A 73 3.97 -11.30 -3.37
N GLY A 74 4.50 -12.25 -2.58
CA GLY A 74 4.00 -12.56 -1.25
C GLY A 74 2.57 -13.11 -1.24
N ASN A 75 2.20 -13.88 -2.28
CA ASN A 75 0.83 -14.37 -2.49
C ASN A 75 -0.18 -13.20 -2.63
N ASN A 76 0.09 -12.30 -3.57
CA ASN A 76 -0.70 -11.10 -3.83
C ASN A 76 -0.83 -10.18 -2.60
N LEU A 77 0.25 -10.02 -1.82
CA LEU A 77 0.22 -9.26 -0.56
C LEU A 77 -0.23 -7.80 -0.75
N LEU A 78 0.16 -7.20 -1.88
CA LEU A 78 -0.26 -5.83 -2.23
C LEU A 78 -1.78 -5.75 -2.44
N LEU A 79 -2.36 -6.73 -3.14
CA LEU A 79 -3.81 -6.83 -3.33
C LEU A 79 -4.53 -7.04 -2.00
N LYS A 80 -4.04 -7.95 -1.15
CA LYS A 80 -4.60 -8.19 0.18
C LYS A 80 -4.65 -6.92 1.04
N GLY A 81 -3.60 -6.09 1.00
CA GLY A 81 -3.59 -4.80 1.70
C GLY A 81 -4.55 -3.77 1.11
N ALA A 82 -4.70 -3.78 -0.21
CA ALA A 82 -5.67 -2.95 -0.91
C ALA A 82 -7.11 -3.32 -0.55
N GLU A 83 -7.47 -4.61 -0.58
CA GLU A 83 -8.80 -5.10 -0.19
C GLU A 83 -9.14 -4.75 1.25
N TYR A 84 -8.19 -4.92 2.18
CA TYR A 84 -8.35 -4.51 3.57
C TYR A 84 -8.70 -3.02 3.69
N ALA A 85 -7.90 -2.16 3.03
CA ALA A 85 -8.11 -0.72 3.07
C ALA A 85 -9.42 -0.29 2.37
N ALA A 86 -9.76 -0.94 1.25
CA ALA A 86 -11.00 -0.69 0.51
C ALA A 86 -12.22 -1.05 1.35
N LYS A 87 -12.22 -2.24 1.97
CA LYS A 87 -13.28 -2.69 2.87
C LYS A 87 -13.54 -1.69 3.99
N TYR A 88 -12.49 -1.25 4.66
CA TYR A 88 -12.64 -0.23 5.71
C TYR A 88 -13.14 1.11 5.16
N ASN A 89 -12.65 1.56 3.99
CA ASN A 89 -13.15 2.78 3.34
C ASN A 89 -14.62 2.70 2.88
N LEU A 90 -15.16 1.50 2.64
CA LEU A 90 -16.56 1.25 2.29
C LEU A 90 -17.48 1.15 3.51
N ASN A 91 -17.08 1.74 4.64
CA ASN A 91 -17.81 1.72 5.91
C ASN A 91 -17.96 0.34 6.57
N GLU A 92 -17.25 -0.68 6.09
CA GLU A 92 -17.26 -2.00 6.73
C GLU A 92 -16.28 -2.07 7.92
N THR A 93 -16.31 -3.20 8.63
CA THR A 93 -15.37 -3.52 9.71
C THR A 93 -14.24 -4.43 9.22
N VAL A 94 -13.05 -4.20 9.76
CA VAL A 94 -11.83 -4.97 9.49
C VAL A 94 -11.12 -5.29 10.80
N PRO A 95 -10.43 -6.43 10.93
CA PRO A 95 -9.68 -6.75 12.12
C PRO A 95 -8.48 -5.79 12.28
N CYS A 96 -8.28 -5.24 13.47
CA CYS A 96 -7.12 -4.41 13.79
C CYS A 96 -6.24 -5.15 14.81
N ASP A 97 -4.99 -5.36 14.44
CA ASP A 97 -3.92 -5.81 15.31
C ASP A 97 -3.19 -4.57 15.85
N SER A 98 -3.31 -4.32 17.14
CA SER A 98 -2.71 -3.15 17.81
C SER A 98 -1.19 -3.26 17.95
N GLU A 99 -0.59 -4.43 17.72
CA GLU A 99 0.86 -4.59 17.74
C GLU A 99 1.50 -4.38 16.35
N TRP A 100 0.69 -4.44 15.29
CA TRP A 100 1.15 -4.30 13.92
C TRP A 100 1.63 -2.86 13.63
N ARG A 101 2.91 -2.73 13.28
CA ARG A 101 3.57 -1.45 13.00
C ARG A 101 4.84 -1.63 12.18
N ARG A 102 5.28 -0.56 11.51
CA ARG A 102 6.63 -0.44 10.97
C ARG A 102 7.60 0.11 12.00
N CYS A 103 8.90 -0.08 11.79
CA CYS A 103 9.95 0.24 12.78
C CYS A 103 9.94 1.70 13.28
N GLU A 104 9.54 2.65 12.43
CA GLU A 104 9.57 4.09 12.68
C GLU A 104 8.24 4.65 13.18
N SER A 105 7.22 3.81 13.42
CA SER A 105 5.93 4.27 13.93
C SER A 105 6.06 4.99 15.28
N VAL A 106 7.10 4.66 16.06
CA VAL A 106 7.40 5.32 17.34
C VAL A 106 7.62 6.83 17.19
N LEU A 107 8.10 7.29 16.03
CA LEU A 107 8.32 8.71 15.74
C LEU A 107 7.01 9.49 15.51
N VAL A 108 5.90 8.77 15.34
CA VAL A 108 4.55 9.32 15.06
C VAL A 108 3.50 8.78 16.04
N ASN A 109 3.91 8.44 17.26
CA ASN A 109 3.06 7.94 18.35
C ASN A 109 2.35 6.60 18.08
N GLY A 110 2.92 5.74 17.23
CA GLY A 110 2.52 4.35 17.10
C GLY A 110 3.26 3.40 18.06
N PRO A 111 2.81 2.14 18.23
CA PRO A 111 1.62 1.56 17.59
C PRO A 111 0.31 2.14 18.12
N TRP A 112 -0.71 2.05 17.30
CA TRP A 112 -2.05 2.57 17.60
C TRP A 112 -2.98 1.43 17.99
N GLN A 113 -3.81 1.65 19.02
CA GLN A 113 -4.71 0.62 19.56
C GLN A 113 -5.90 0.31 18.64
N ASN A 114 -6.36 1.31 17.88
CA ASN A 114 -7.51 1.20 17.00
C ASN A 114 -7.15 1.67 15.60
N ILE A 115 -7.90 1.16 14.62
CA ILE A 115 -7.90 1.72 13.27
C ILE A 115 -8.49 3.14 13.30
N SER A 116 -7.93 4.05 12.51
CA SER A 116 -8.30 5.47 12.53
C SER A 116 -9.38 5.78 11.50
N ASP A 117 -10.43 6.50 11.89
CA ASP A 117 -11.42 7.06 10.95
C ASP A 117 -10.94 8.35 10.27
N PHE A 118 -9.75 8.87 10.62
CA PHE A 118 -9.24 10.09 10.02
C PHE A 118 -8.97 9.90 8.53
N ASN A 119 -9.46 10.83 7.71
CA ASN A 119 -9.41 10.76 6.24
C ASN A 119 -10.07 9.51 5.64
N ARG A 120 -11.01 8.86 6.34
CA ARG A 120 -11.75 7.70 5.83
C ARG A 120 -12.64 8.05 4.63
N GLY A 121 -12.70 7.15 3.66
CA GLY A 121 -13.50 7.26 2.45
C GLY A 121 -12.71 7.71 1.22
N ILE A 122 -13.31 7.53 0.04
CA ILE A 122 -12.68 7.82 -1.27
C ILE A 122 -12.95 9.26 -1.72
N VAL A 123 -14.03 9.85 -1.22
CA VAL A 123 -14.45 11.22 -1.53
C VAL A 123 -14.69 11.94 -0.21
N GLN A 124 -13.96 13.02 0.01
CA GLN A 124 -14.18 13.92 1.14
C GLN A 124 -14.51 15.31 0.63
N GLU A 125 -15.70 15.80 0.94
CA GLU A 125 -16.04 17.20 0.73
C GLU A 125 -15.67 17.99 1.98
N VAL A 126 -14.66 18.85 1.88
CA VAL A 126 -14.26 19.75 2.97
C VAL A 126 -14.49 21.17 2.48
N SER A 127 -15.45 21.86 3.08
CA SER A 127 -15.76 23.27 2.78
C SER A 127 -16.03 23.54 1.29
N GLY A 128 -16.79 22.65 0.62
CA GLY A 128 -17.13 22.77 -0.80
C GLY A 128 -16.04 22.31 -1.77
N VAL A 129 -14.89 21.82 -1.27
CA VAL A 129 -13.84 21.21 -2.08
C VAL A 129 -13.92 19.70 -1.98
N VAL A 130 -14.21 19.04 -3.11
CA VAL A 130 -14.20 17.59 -3.23
C VAL A 130 -12.76 17.10 -3.38
N LYS A 131 -12.20 16.55 -2.31
CA LYS A 131 -10.95 15.79 -2.35
C LYS A 131 -11.26 14.34 -2.69
N LYS A 132 -10.69 13.86 -3.80
CA LYS A 132 -10.70 12.44 -4.16
C LYS A 132 -9.37 11.83 -3.69
N ALA A 133 -9.43 10.71 -2.97
CA ALA A 133 -8.25 9.92 -2.65
C ALA A 133 -7.54 9.53 -3.96
N PRO A 134 -6.20 9.40 -3.97
CA PRO A 134 -5.44 9.16 -5.20
C PRO A 134 -5.91 7.90 -5.93
N ALA A 135 -5.84 7.93 -7.26
CA ALA A 135 -6.33 6.91 -8.19
C ALA A 135 -5.50 5.60 -8.21
N VAL A 136 -5.07 5.11 -7.04
CA VAL A 136 -4.36 3.82 -6.95
C VAL A 136 -5.29 2.63 -7.20
N TRP A 137 -6.59 2.79 -6.90
CA TRP A 137 -7.57 1.71 -6.97
C TRP A 137 -7.68 1.11 -8.37
N ASP A 138 -7.72 1.94 -9.42
CA ASP A 138 -7.80 1.48 -10.81
C ASP A 138 -6.59 0.61 -11.17
N LEU A 139 -5.39 1.04 -10.79
CA LEU A 139 -4.17 0.28 -11.05
C LEU A 139 -4.23 -1.09 -10.36
N LEU A 140 -4.63 -1.15 -9.11
CA LEU A 140 -4.72 -2.41 -8.36
C LEU A 140 -5.79 -3.34 -8.95
N TYR A 141 -6.98 -2.80 -9.22
CA TYR A 141 -8.12 -3.51 -9.76
C TYR A 141 -7.80 -4.13 -11.13
N TYR A 142 -7.33 -3.33 -12.09
CA TYR A 142 -7.05 -3.85 -13.43
C TYR A 142 -5.87 -4.82 -13.42
N MET A 143 -4.90 -4.64 -12.51
CA MET A 143 -3.78 -5.58 -12.40
C MET A 143 -4.20 -6.92 -11.79
N SER A 144 -5.17 -6.94 -10.86
CA SER A 144 -5.70 -8.18 -10.31
C SER A 144 -6.66 -8.88 -11.28
N GLU A 145 -7.52 -8.12 -11.99
CA GLU A 145 -8.37 -8.68 -13.06
C GLU A 145 -7.54 -9.31 -14.17
N ALA A 146 -6.48 -8.62 -14.64
CA ALA A 146 -5.59 -9.15 -15.67
C ALA A 146 -4.84 -10.43 -15.21
N ALA A 147 -4.71 -10.64 -13.90
CA ALA A 147 -4.16 -11.84 -13.30
C ALA A 147 -5.20 -12.95 -13.04
N GLY A 148 -6.49 -12.70 -13.35
CA GLY A 148 -7.58 -13.65 -13.11
C GLY A 148 -7.93 -13.82 -11.64
N LEU A 149 -7.63 -12.82 -10.80
CA LEU A 149 -7.97 -12.82 -9.38
C LEU A 149 -9.38 -12.26 -9.18
N ASN A 150 -10.14 -12.87 -8.29
CA ASN A 150 -11.46 -12.37 -7.90
C ASN A 150 -11.27 -11.23 -6.89
N ASN A 151 -11.89 -10.08 -7.18
CA ASN A 151 -11.97 -8.93 -6.28
C ASN A 151 -13.37 -8.82 -5.68
#